data_AF-A0A923CXC9-F1
#
_entry.id   AF-A0A923CXC9-F1
#
_cell.length_a   1.000
_cell.length_b   1.000
_cell.length_c   1.000
_cell.angle_alpha   90.00
_cell.angle_beta   90.00
_cell.angle_gamma   90.00
#
_symmetry.space_group_name_H-M   'P 1'
#
loop_
_entity.id
_entity.type
_entity.pdbx_description
1 polymer ?
#
loop_
_entity_poly.entity_id
_entity_poly.type
_entity_poly.pdbx_seq_one_letter_code
_entity_poly.pdbx_strand_id
1 'polypeptide(L)'
;MPIFVMSGLLSVTLALVFYTWGIWGARRAKTVKPMHVAFLWLGLVLDAGGTGLMAMQIGYYRMDIHGIIGTLAILLMLVSAVWATYAVAKKDEGAIAVYLKASVWVWAVWLLPYFYGFIANRRG
;
A
#
# COMPACT_ATOMS: atom_id res chain seq x y z
N MET A 1 -21.63 0.24 10.82
CA MET A 1 -20.62 1.26 10.49
C MET A 1 -21.14 2.12 9.34
N PRO A 2 -20.82 3.42 9.27
CA PRO A 2 -21.24 4.28 8.17
C PRO A 2 -20.76 3.73 6.81
N ILE A 3 -21.53 4.01 5.74
CA ILE A 3 -21.26 3.43 4.41
C ILE A 3 -19.87 3.78 3.89
N PHE A 4 -19.43 5.04 4.07
CA PHE A 4 -18.11 5.49 3.65
C PHE A 4 -16.97 4.76 4.38
N VAL A 5 -17.15 4.49 5.68
CA VAL A 5 -16.16 3.75 6.48
C VAL A 5 -16.10 2.28 6.04
N MET A 6 -17.26 1.67 5.78
CA MET A 6 -17.32 0.29 5.30
C MET A 6 -16.67 0.14 3.92
N SER A 7 -17.02 1.01 2.98
CA SER A 7 -16.40 1.05 1.66
C SER A 7 -14.91 1.32 1.75
N GLY A 8 -14.48 2.26 2.59
CA GLY A 8 -13.07 2.56 2.83
C GLY A 8 -12.30 1.35 3.36
N LEU A 9 -12.86 0.63 4.35
CA LEU A 9 -12.24 -0.56 4.93
C LEU A 9 -12.09 -1.68 3.90
N LEU A 10 -13.12 -1.90 3.07
CA LEU A 10 -13.06 -2.85 1.97
C LEU A 10 -11.96 -2.46 0.96
N SER A 11 -11.87 -1.19 0.59
CA SER A 11 -10.81 -0.69 -0.31
C SER A 11 -9.41 -0.90 0.27
N VAL A 12 -9.16 -0.54 1.53
CA VAL A 12 -7.86 -0.76 2.19
C VAL A 12 -7.53 -2.25 2.32
N THR A 13 -8.54 -3.10 2.58
CA THR A 13 -8.34 -4.56 2.62
C THR A 13 -7.98 -5.12 1.24
N LEU A 14 -8.60 -4.62 0.17
CA LEU A 14 -8.21 -4.98 -1.19
C LEU A 14 -6.80 -4.46 -1.53
N ALA A 15 -6.45 -3.26 -1.05
CA ALA A 15 -5.10 -2.72 -1.20
C ALA A 15 -4.06 -3.66 -0.58
N LEU A 16 -4.32 -4.19 0.62
CA LEU A 16 -3.48 -5.20 1.26
C LEU A 16 -3.27 -6.44 0.37
N VAL A 17 -4.34 -6.95 -0.23
CA VAL A 17 -4.25 -8.12 -1.13
C VAL A 17 -3.40 -7.81 -2.35
N PHE A 18 -3.71 -6.72 -3.07
CA PHE A 18 -3.00 -6.38 -4.31
C PHE A 18 -1.55 -5.99 -4.07
N TYR A 19 -1.27 -5.18 -3.06
CA TYR A 19 0.09 -4.76 -2.74
C TYR A 19 0.96 -5.94 -2.31
N THR A 20 0.41 -6.83 -1.47
CA THR A 20 1.08 -8.08 -1.09
C THR A 20 1.35 -8.96 -2.30
N TRP A 21 0.38 -9.12 -3.22
CA TRP A 21 0.58 -9.90 -4.42
C TRP A 21 1.63 -9.29 -5.35
N GLY A 22 1.65 -7.97 -5.52
CA GLY A 22 2.66 -7.27 -6.30
C GLY A 22 4.08 -7.54 -5.81
N ILE A 23 4.30 -7.46 -4.49
CA ILE A 23 5.62 -7.63 -3.88
C ILE A 23 6.04 -9.09 -3.82
N TRP A 24 5.20 -9.96 -3.24
CA TRP A 24 5.53 -11.37 -3.09
C TRP A 24 5.49 -12.13 -4.41
N GLY A 25 4.63 -11.74 -5.35
CA GLY A 25 4.62 -12.25 -6.72
C GLY A 25 5.94 -11.94 -7.43
N ALA A 26 6.44 -10.71 -7.34
CA ALA A 26 7.74 -10.33 -7.88
C ALA A 26 8.88 -11.11 -7.22
N ARG A 27 8.84 -11.28 -5.90
CA ARG A 27 9.84 -12.04 -5.15
C ARG A 27 9.88 -13.51 -5.58
N ARG A 28 8.72 -14.17 -5.70
CA ARG A 28 8.63 -15.57 -6.17
C ARG A 28 9.08 -15.73 -7.61
N ALA A 29 8.74 -14.77 -8.48
CA ALA A 29 9.20 -14.74 -9.86
C ALA A 29 10.69 -14.40 -10.00
N LYS A 30 11.36 -13.96 -8.92
CA LYS A 30 12.73 -13.43 -8.90
C LYS A 30 12.94 -12.28 -9.89
N THR A 31 11.87 -11.60 -10.27
CA THR A 31 11.88 -10.47 -11.21
C THR A 31 10.61 -9.63 -11.06
N VAL A 32 10.67 -8.36 -11.47
CA VAL A 32 9.51 -7.48 -11.53
C VAL A 32 8.96 -7.51 -12.95
N LYS A 33 7.70 -7.93 -13.11
CA LYS A 33 6.97 -7.92 -14.39
C LYS A 33 6.00 -6.75 -14.41
N PRO A 34 5.56 -6.27 -15.59
CA PRO A 34 4.53 -5.23 -15.69
C PRO A 34 3.26 -5.54 -14.88
N MET A 35 2.85 -6.80 -14.81
CA MET A 35 1.72 -7.22 -13.97
C MET A 35 1.94 -6.97 -12.47
N HIS A 36 3.16 -7.14 -11.95
CA HIS A 36 3.47 -6.82 -10.56
C HIS A 36 3.35 -5.32 -10.32
N VAL A 37 3.87 -4.52 -11.25
CA VAL A 37 3.75 -3.05 -11.21
C VAL A 37 2.28 -2.63 -11.21
N ALA A 38 1.44 -3.22 -12.06
CA ALA A 38 0.01 -2.96 -12.09
C ALA A 38 -0.66 -3.24 -10.73
N PHE A 39 -0.32 -4.34 -10.06
CA PHE A 39 -0.83 -4.64 -8.72
C PHE A 39 -0.35 -3.64 -7.65
N LEU A 40 0.88 -3.13 -7.74
CA LEU A 40 1.36 -2.10 -6.81
C LEU A 40 0.58 -0.79 -6.96
N TRP A 41 0.35 -0.35 -8.20
CA TRP A 41 -0.45 0.84 -8.48
C TRP A 41 -1.91 0.68 -8.07
N LEU A 42 -2.50 -0.49 -8.36
CA LEU A 42 -3.86 -0.79 -7.94
C LEU A 42 -3.99 -0.78 -6.41
N GLY A 43 -3.03 -1.38 -5.71
CA GLY A 43 -2.94 -1.32 -4.25
C GLY A 43 -2.88 0.12 -3.74
N LEU A 44 -2.00 0.96 -4.31
CA LEU A 44 -1.86 2.36 -3.93
C LEU A 44 -3.17 3.15 -4.12
N VAL A 45 -3.82 3.01 -5.27
CA VAL A 45 -5.09 3.70 -5.57
C VAL A 45 -6.18 3.29 -4.60
N LEU A 46 -6.25 1.99 -4.26
CA LEU A 46 -7.22 1.48 -3.31
C LEU A 46 -6.96 1.96 -1.87
N ASP A 47 -5.69 2.03 -1.45
CA ASP A 47 -5.32 2.49 -0.10
C ASP A 47 -5.60 3.99 0.07
N ALA A 48 -5.15 4.80 -0.89
CA ALA A 48 -5.41 6.23 -0.91
C ALA A 48 -6.90 6.55 -1.06
N GLY A 49 -7.60 5.83 -1.95
CA GLY A 49 -9.04 5.98 -2.14
C GLY A 49 -9.84 5.56 -0.90
N GLY A 50 -9.49 4.43 -0.28
CA GLY A 50 -10.14 3.97 0.94
C GLY A 50 -9.94 4.93 2.11
N THR A 51 -8.72 5.46 2.27
CA THR A 51 -8.40 6.51 3.23
C THR A 51 -9.20 7.80 2.96
N GLY A 52 -9.34 8.19 1.69
CA GLY A 52 -10.16 9.33 1.27
C GLY A 52 -11.64 9.15 1.61
N LEU A 53 -12.22 7.97 1.35
CA LEU A 53 -13.60 7.65 1.73
C LEU A 53 -13.82 7.76 3.24
N MET A 54 -12.88 7.28 4.05
CA MET A 54 -12.96 7.43 5.50
C MET A 54 -12.88 8.90 5.93
N ALA A 55 -12.07 9.74 5.26
CA ALA A 55 -12.01 11.17 5.54
C ALA A 55 -13.32 11.90 5.17
N MET A 56 -13.99 11.51 4.08
CA MET A 56 -15.29 12.05 3.68
C MET A 56 -16.37 11.84 4.75
N GLN A 57 -16.28 10.77 5.56
CA GLN A 57 -17.24 10.51 6.63
C GLN A 57 -17.29 11.63 7.68
N ILE A 58 -16.14 12.23 8.00
CA ILE A 58 -16.01 13.27 9.03
C ILE A 58 -15.83 14.67 8.43
N GLY A 59 -15.70 14.78 7.11
CA GLY A 59 -15.57 16.04 6.37
C GLY A 59 -14.16 16.63 6.35
N TYR A 60 -13.16 15.96 6.93
CA TYR A 60 -11.75 16.39 6.94
C TYR A 60 -10.80 15.20 7.12
N TYR A 61 -9.53 15.39 6.78
CA TYR A 61 -8.49 14.40 7.04
C TYR A 61 -7.94 14.54 8.46
N ARG A 62 -8.05 13.49 9.28
CA ARG A 62 -7.60 13.52 10.68
C ARG A 62 -6.11 13.22 10.76
N MET A 63 -5.31 14.21 11.13
CA MET A 63 -3.86 14.10 11.35
C MET A 63 -3.51 13.69 12.79
N ASP A 64 -4.14 12.61 13.27
CA ASP A 64 -3.70 11.96 14.51
C ASP A 64 -2.56 10.95 14.23
N ILE A 65 -2.12 10.21 15.24
CA ILE A 65 -1.05 9.21 15.08
C ILE A 65 -1.38 8.20 13.96
N HIS A 66 -2.65 7.79 13.83
CA HIS A 66 -3.06 6.87 12.77
C HIS A 66 -2.96 7.53 11.40
N GLY A 67 -3.46 8.76 11.26
CA GLY A 67 -3.38 9.53 10.01
C GLY A 67 -1.95 9.81 9.56
N ILE A 68 -1.05 10.15 10.49
CA ILE A 68 0.37 10.40 10.18
C ILE A 68 1.03 9.11 9.67
N ILE A 69 0.89 8.01 10.41
CA ILE A 69 1.49 6.73 10.01
C ILE A 69 0.87 6.22 8.69
N GLY A 70 -0.44 6.39 8.50
CA GLY A 70 -1.15 6.04 7.27
C GLY A 70 -0.67 6.84 6.06
N THR A 71 -0.48 8.16 6.23
CA THR A 71 0.07 9.01 5.16
C THR A 71 1.48 8.56 4.77
N LEU A 72 2.34 8.27 5.75
CA LEU A 72 3.69 7.76 5.49
C LEU A 72 3.66 6.41 4.75
N ALA A 73 2.71 5.53 5.07
CA ALA A 73 2.54 4.27 4.38
C ALA A 73 2.10 4.45 2.92
N ILE A 74 1.15 5.34 2.62
CA ILE A 74 0.76 5.67 1.24
C ILE A 74 1.94 6.23 0.44
N LEU A 75 2.74 7.11 1.05
CA LEU A 75 3.96 7.64 0.41
C LEU A 75 5.00 6.53 0.13
N LEU A 76 5.16 5.58 1.06
CA LEU A 76 6.03 4.41 0.86
C LEU A 76 5.54 3.51 -0.27
N MET A 77 4.22 3.28 -0.39
CA MET A 77 3.64 2.56 -1.53
C MET A 77 3.94 3.27 -2.84
N LEU A 78 3.80 4.60 -2.89
CA LEU A 78 4.07 5.40 -4.08
C LEU A 78 5.54 5.27 -4.50
N VAL A 79 6.48 5.42 -3.56
CA VAL A 79 7.91 5.22 -3.83
C VAL A 79 8.17 3.81 -4.35
N SER A 80 7.57 2.80 -3.73
CA SER A 80 7.70 1.40 -4.18
C SER A 80 7.15 1.20 -5.60
N ALA A 81 5.98 1.75 -5.92
CA ALA A 81 5.35 1.62 -7.23
C ALA A 81 6.17 2.32 -8.32
N VAL A 82 6.66 3.54 -8.05
CA VAL A 82 7.52 4.30 -8.97
C VAL A 82 8.84 3.57 -9.21
N TRP A 83 9.48 3.06 -8.16
CA TRP A 83 10.73 2.31 -8.29
C TRP A 83 10.52 1.03 -9.11
N ALA A 84 9.45 0.27 -8.84
CA ALA A 84 9.11 -0.92 -9.63
C ALA A 84 8.88 -0.57 -11.11
N THR A 85 8.15 0.51 -11.39
CA THR A 85 7.95 1.02 -12.77
C THR A 85 9.28 1.34 -13.43
N TYR A 86 10.17 2.08 -12.74
CA TYR A 86 11.47 2.46 -13.27
C TYR A 86 12.34 1.23 -13.59
N ALA A 87 12.44 0.28 -12.66
CA ALA A 87 13.24 -0.93 -12.81
C ALA A 87 12.78 -1.77 -14.01
N VAL A 88 11.46 -1.90 -14.22
CA VAL A 88 10.88 -2.60 -15.37
C VAL A 88 11.09 -1.82 -16.67
N ALA A 89 10.83 -0.50 -16.67
CA ALA A 89 10.94 0.33 -17.88
C ALA A 89 12.38 0.40 -18.42
N LYS A 90 13.37 0.40 -17.53
CA LYS A 90 14.79 0.39 -17.91
C LYS A 90 15.36 -0.99 -18.18
N LYS A 91 14.61 -2.06 -17.88
CA LYS A 91 15.09 -3.46 -17.93
C LYS A 91 16.41 -3.64 -17.16
N ASP A 92 16.56 -2.91 -16.07
CA ASP A 92 17.78 -2.90 -15.26
C ASP A 92 17.72 -4.03 -14.24
N GLU A 93 18.43 -5.12 -14.54
CA GLU A 93 18.49 -6.30 -13.68
C GLU A 93 19.09 -6.00 -12.30
N GLY A 94 20.02 -5.06 -12.22
CA GLY A 94 20.61 -4.59 -10.97
C GLY A 94 19.57 -3.86 -10.12
N ALA A 95 18.84 -2.92 -10.71
CA ALA A 95 17.76 -2.20 -10.04
C ALA A 95 16.63 -3.15 -9.61
N ILE A 96 16.28 -4.14 -10.43
CA ILE A 96 15.31 -5.20 -10.08
C ILE A 96 15.81 -5.98 -8.86
N ALA A 97 17.07 -6.41 -8.84
CA ALA A 97 17.61 -7.18 -7.72
C ALA A 97 17.63 -6.39 -6.41
N VAL A 98 17.96 -5.10 -6.46
CA VAL A 98 17.90 -4.21 -5.29
C VAL A 98 16.44 -4.02 -4.84
N TYR A 99 15.54 -3.72 -5.78
CA TYR A 99 14.12 -3.55 -5.49
C TYR A 99 13.50 -4.80 -4.84
N LEU A 100 13.82 -6.01 -5.32
CA LEU A 100 13.29 -7.26 -4.75
C LEU A 100 13.74 -7.51 -3.31
N LYS A 101 14.87 -6.95 -2.88
CA LYS A 101 15.33 -7.01 -1.48
C LYS A 101 14.68 -5.92 -0.64
N ALA A 102 14.65 -4.69 -1.15
CA ALA A 102 14.11 -3.52 -0.43
C ALA A 102 12.58 -3.58 -0.27
N SER A 103 11.86 -4.04 -1.29
CA SER A 103 10.39 -4.04 -1.31
C SER A 103 9.76 -4.86 -0.19
N VAL A 104 10.41 -5.92 0.30
CA VAL A 104 9.92 -6.71 1.45
C VAL A 104 9.94 -5.88 2.73
N TRP A 105 10.97 -5.06 2.93
CA TRP A 105 11.05 -4.15 4.07
C TRP A 105 10.01 -3.04 3.97
N VAL A 106 9.85 -2.44 2.78
CA VAL A 106 8.82 -1.42 2.53
C VAL A 106 7.43 -1.98 2.80
N TRP A 107 7.15 -3.21 2.34
CA TRP A 107 5.91 -3.93 2.63
C TRP A 107 5.67 -4.14 4.13
N ALA A 108 6.70 -4.58 4.87
CA ALA A 108 6.58 -4.83 6.30
C ALA A 108 6.28 -3.55 7.09
N VAL A 109 6.91 -2.42 6.72
CA VAL A 109 6.64 -1.12 7.34
C VAL A 109 5.23 -0.62 6.98
N TRP A 110 4.80 -0.81 5.74
CA TRP A 110 3.47 -0.42 5.27
C TRP A 110 2.33 -1.14 6.03
N LEU A 111 2.56 -2.34 6.55
CA LEU A 111 1.56 -3.07 7.35
C LEU A 111 1.24 -2.43 8.71
N LEU A 112 2.15 -1.60 9.24
CA LEU A 112 2.01 -1.02 10.58
C LEU A 112 0.71 -0.22 10.77
N PRO A 113 0.33 0.73 9.89
CA PRO A 113 -0.93 1.47 10.03
C PRO A 113 -2.17 0.57 9.99
N TYR A 114 -2.18 -0.46 9.13
CA TYR A 114 -3.31 -1.39 9.01
C TYR A 114 -3.56 -2.12 10.34
N PHE A 115 -2.51 -2.68 10.94
CA PHE A 115 -2.62 -3.36 12.23
C PHE A 115 -2.90 -2.39 13.38
N TYR A 116 -2.31 -1.20 13.36
CA TYR A 116 -2.58 -0.18 14.37
C TYR A 116 -4.07 0.20 14.38
N GLY A 117 -4.66 0.49 13.22
CA GLY A 117 -6.08 0.84 13.08
C GLY A 117 -6.98 -0.31 13.55
N PHE A 118 -6.65 -1.55 13.18
CA PHE A 118 -7.40 -2.73 13.59
C PHE A 118 -7.38 -2.95 15.12
N ILE A 119 -6.23 -2.78 15.77
CA ILE A 119 -6.07 -2.95 17.22
C ILE A 119 -6.75 -1.81 17.98
N ALA A 120 -6.58 -0.57 17.53
CA ALA A 120 -7.21 0.60 18.15
C ALA A 120 -8.74 0.50 18.14
N ASN A 121 -9.32 -0.01 17.04
CA ASN A 121 -10.76 -0.20 16.91
C ASN A 121 -11.33 -1.35 17.78
N ARG A 122 -10.49 -2.24 18.33
CA ARG A 122 -10.95 -3.30 19.25
C ARG A 122 -10.94 -2.90 20.74
N ARG A 123 -10.41 -1.72 21.06
CA ARG A 123 -10.27 -1.23 22.44
C ARG A 123 -11.24 -0.10 22.82
N GLY A 124 -12.21 0.21 21.96
CA GLY A 124 -13.32 1.14 22.21
C GLY A 124 -14.65 0.49 21.88
#